data_AF-A0A819MFF2-F1
#
_entry.id   AF-A0A819MFF2-F1
#
_cell.length_a   1.000
_cell.length_b   1.000
_cell.length_c   1.000
_cell.angle_alpha   90.00
_cell.angle_beta   90.00
_cell.angle_gamma   90.00
#
_symmetry.space_group_name_H-M   'P 1'
#
loop_
_entity.id
_entity.type
_entity.pdbx_description
1 polymer ?
#
loop_
_entity_poly.entity_id
_entity_poly.type
_entity_poly.pdbx_seq_one_letter_code
_entity_poly.pdbx_strand_id
1 'polypeptide(L)'
;MPTQQNQPFQKKAIDIQFPAELSNDFPIIMQTSAKYGIIYLVPKCGYIHIFDIESGTLIYMNRISIDTIFVAAPYESTSGIICVNRKGQVLSVSIDEDNIVSYIQNVLGNTKLANKIAARCNLPDADQLSVALFAELFQTWHNSEAAPQ
;
A
#
# COMPACT_ATOMS: atom_id res chain seq x y z
N MET A 1 -6.04 -28.74 -12.78
CA MET A 1 -5.68 -27.58 -11.94
C MET A 1 -5.90 -27.99 -10.50
N PRO A 2 -4.88 -28.03 -9.62
CA PRO A 2 -5.14 -28.23 -8.20
C PRO A 2 -5.99 -27.04 -7.74
N THR A 3 -7.21 -27.33 -7.28
CA THR A 3 -8.13 -26.36 -6.69
C THR A 3 -7.47 -25.80 -5.44
N GLN A 4 -6.85 -24.63 -5.55
CA GLN A 4 -6.36 -23.88 -4.42
C GLN A 4 -7.58 -23.57 -3.54
N GLN A 5 -7.73 -24.31 -2.45
CA GLN A 5 -8.79 -24.09 -1.48
C GLN A 5 -8.70 -22.63 -1.02
N ASN A 6 -9.77 -21.86 -1.21
CA ASN A 6 -9.82 -20.45 -0.80
C ASN A 6 -9.66 -20.37 0.72
N GLN A 7 -8.42 -20.16 1.19
CA GLN A 7 -8.15 -20.01 2.61
C GLN A 7 -8.66 -18.64 3.05
N PRO A 8 -9.47 -18.57 4.12
CA PRO A 8 -9.97 -17.29 4.61
C PRO A 8 -8.80 -16.41 5.06
N PHE A 9 -8.88 -15.11 4.77
CA PHE A 9 -7.89 -14.14 5.24
C PHE A 9 -7.81 -14.17 6.76
N GLN A 10 -6.59 -14.23 7.29
CA GLN A 10 -6.36 -14.14 8.72
C GLN A 10 -6.41 -12.68 9.18
N LYS A 11 -6.97 -12.43 10.36
CA LYS A 11 -6.94 -11.11 11.00
C LYS A 11 -5.49 -10.72 11.27
N LYS A 12 -5.11 -9.50 10.86
CA LYS A 12 -3.82 -8.90 11.16
C LYS A 12 -3.99 -7.79 12.17
N ALA A 13 -3.10 -7.74 13.16
CA ALA A 13 -2.95 -6.64 14.09
C ALA A 13 -1.59 -5.99 13.80
N ILE A 14 -1.62 -4.76 13.28
CA ILE A 14 -0.43 -4.00 12.92
C ILE A 14 -0.48 -2.68 13.68
N ASP A 15 0.58 -2.37 14.40
CA ASP A 15 0.70 -1.11 15.13
C ASP A 15 0.97 0.04 14.15
N ILE A 16 0.19 1.11 14.27
CA ILE A 16 0.42 2.33 13.51
C ILE A 16 1.48 3.14 14.24
N GLN A 17 2.65 3.25 13.62
CA GLN A 17 3.77 4.03 14.16
C GLN A 17 3.60 5.50 13.78
N PHE A 18 3.62 6.38 14.78
CA PHE A 18 3.61 7.83 14.59
C PHE A 18 5.01 8.40 14.85
N PRO A 19 5.42 9.48 14.17
CA PRO A 19 6.62 10.23 14.53
C PRO A 19 6.61 10.64 16.01
N ALA A 20 7.78 10.71 16.65
CA ALA A 20 7.89 11.04 18.08
C ALA A 20 7.21 12.37 18.46
N GLU A 21 7.21 13.33 17.53
CA GLU A 21 6.57 14.65 17.65
C GLU A 21 5.03 14.57 17.73
N LEU A 22 4.45 13.44 17.31
CA LEU A 22 3.02 13.19 17.18
C LEU A 22 2.58 11.97 18.00
N SER A 23 3.25 11.71 19.13
CA SER A 23 2.97 10.56 20.01
C SER A 23 1.53 10.49 20.53
N ASN A 24 0.81 11.62 20.56
CA ASN A 24 -0.60 11.71 20.95
C ASN A 24 -1.56 11.82 19.76
N ASP A 25 -1.07 11.72 18.52
CA ASP A 25 -1.93 11.68 17.35
C ASP A 25 -2.65 10.32 17.27
N PHE A 26 -3.81 10.31 16.62
CA PHE A 26 -4.64 9.12 16.53
C PHE A 26 -5.45 9.11 15.23
N PRO A 27 -5.76 7.92 14.69
CA PRO A 27 -6.57 7.79 13.49
C PRO A 27 -7.98 8.35 13.71
N ILE A 28 -8.48 9.15 12.76
CA ILE A 28 -9.85 9.68 12.80
C ILE A 28 -10.69 9.25 11.59
N ILE A 29 -10.05 8.97 10.47
CA ILE A 29 -10.71 8.64 9.20
C ILE A 29 -9.97 7.47 8.56
N MET A 30 -10.73 6.51 8.04
CA MET A 30 -10.22 5.41 7.24
C MET A 30 -11.11 5.22 6.00
N GLN A 31 -10.50 5.06 4.84
CA GLN A 31 -11.16 4.71 3.59
C GLN A 31 -10.38 3.62 2.88
N THR A 32 -11.05 2.79 2.09
CA THR A 32 -10.40 1.70 1.36
C THR A 32 -10.62 1.84 -0.14
N SER A 33 -9.57 1.57 -0.90
CA SER A 33 -9.61 1.44 -2.34
C SER A 33 -9.75 -0.03 -2.72
N ALA A 34 -10.94 -0.44 -3.16
CA ALA A 34 -11.16 -1.81 -3.64
C ALA A 34 -10.34 -2.10 -4.92
N LYS A 35 -10.19 -1.09 -5.80
CA LYS A 35 -9.41 -1.20 -7.05
C LYS A 35 -7.94 -1.57 -6.78
N TYR A 36 -7.31 -0.93 -5.79
CA TYR A 36 -5.89 -1.12 -5.53
C TYR A 36 -5.58 -2.05 -4.33
N GLY A 37 -6.60 -2.41 -3.54
CA GLY A 37 -6.41 -3.13 -2.28
C GLY A 37 -5.61 -2.31 -1.27
N ILE A 38 -6.01 -1.04 -1.07
CA ILE A 38 -5.26 -0.08 -0.26
C ILE A 38 -6.17 0.54 0.82
N ILE A 39 -5.58 0.87 1.97
CA ILE A 39 -6.21 1.64 3.04
C ILE A 39 -5.60 3.05 3.04
N TYR A 40 -6.45 4.06 2.95
CA TYR A 40 -6.13 5.45 3.28
C TYR A 40 -6.53 5.70 4.74
N LEU A 41 -5.56 6.02 5.58
CA LEU A 41 -5.76 6.35 6.98
C LEU A 41 -5.33 7.79 7.23
N VAL A 42 -6.21 8.59 7.82
CA VAL A 42 -5.95 9.99 8.13
C VAL A 42 -6.05 10.19 9.64
N PRO A 43 -4.92 10.48 10.31
CA PRO A 43 -4.88 10.92 11.71
C PRO A 43 -5.29 12.38 11.89
N LYS A 44 -5.47 12.80 13.14
CA LYS A 44 -5.94 14.14 13.49
C LYS A 44 -5.00 15.26 13.05
N CYS A 45 -3.68 15.03 13.03
CA CYS A 45 -2.69 16.05 12.66
C CYS A 45 -2.47 16.24 11.15
N GLY A 46 -3.37 15.69 10.31
CA GLY A 46 -3.40 16.00 8.87
C GLY A 46 -2.38 15.24 8.02
N TYR A 47 -1.87 14.13 8.55
CA TYR A 47 -1.12 13.14 7.77
C TYR A 47 -2.06 12.24 6.98
N ILE A 48 -1.51 11.62 5.94
CA ILE A 48 -2.12 10.46 5.32
C ILE A 48 -1.14 9.29 5.40
N HIS A 49 -1.64 8.13 5.78
CA HIS A 49 -0.94 6.87 5.77
C HIS A 49 -1.63 5.96 4.75
N ILE A 50 -0.85 5.39 3.84
CA ILE A 50 -1.33 4.50 2.80
C ILE A 50 -0.80 3.11 3.12
N PHE A 51 -1.68 2.15 3.34
CA PHE A 51 -1.30 0.75 3.63
C PHE A 51 -1.78 -0.19 2.53
N ASP A 52 -1.01 -1.25 2.28
CA ASP A 52 -1.52 -2.41 1.56
C ASP A 52 -2.49 -3.20 2.45
N ILE A 53 -3.70 -3.49 1.96
CA ILE A 53 -4.75 -4.13 2.75
C ILE A 53 -4.43 -5.60 3.08
N GLU A 54 -3.70 -6.29 2.20
CA GLU A 54 -3.41 -7.70 2.34
C GLU A 54 -2.30 -7.94 3.36
N SER A 55 -1.19 -7.19 3.27
CA SER A 55 -0.03 -7.33 4.13
C SER A 55 -0.12 -6.51 5.42
N GLY A 56 -0.79 -5.35 5.37
CA GLY A 56 -0.72 -4.32 6.40
C GLY A 56 0.55 -3.47 6.31
N THR A 57 1.35 -3.59 5.25
CA THR A 57 2.57 -2.80 5.06
C THR A 57 2.23 -1.34 4.80
N LEU A 58 2.87 -0.43 5.54
CA LEU A 58 2.84 1.00 5.26
C LEU A 58 3.60 1.28 3.96
N ILE A 59 2.89 1.78 2.95
CA ILE A 59 3.44 2.15 1.65
C ILE A 59 3.93 3.59 1.69
N TYR A 60 3.10 4.53 2.13
CA TYR A 60 3.40 5.96 2.06
C TYR A 60 2.88 6.69 3.29
N MET A 61 3.64 7.66 3.78
CA MET A 61 3.24 8.55 4.85
C MET A 61 3.74 9.96 4.57
N ASN A 62 2.84 10.94 4.56
CA ASN A 62 3.21 12.35 4.46
C ASN A 62 2.14 13.25 5.05
N ARG A 63 2.51 14.48 5.40
CA ARG A 63 1.56 15.51 5.84
C ARG A 63 0.91 16.18 4.64
N ILE A 64 -0.42 16.10 4.55
CA ILE A 64 -1.20 16.69 3.45
C ILE A 64 -1.99 17.93 3.90
N SER A 65 -2.14 18.16 5.21
CA SER A 65 -2.81 19.32 5.76
C SER A 65 -2.18 19.74 7.09
N ILE A 66 -2.08 21.05 7.31
CA ILE A 66 -1.71 21.60 8.62
C ILE A 66 -2.91 21.57 9.56
N ASP A 67 -4.09 21.90 9.03
CA ASP A 67 -5.36 21.93 9.73
C ASP A 67 -6.00 20.53 9.73
N THR A 68 -6.70 20.17 10.81
CA THR A 68 -7.36 18.85 10.90
C THR A 68 -8.36 18.66 9.76
N ILE A 69 -8.23 17.53 9.07
CA ILE A 69 -9.24 17.00 8.16
C ILE A 69 -10.38 16.46 9.02
N PHE A 70 -11.57 17.05 8.92
CA PHE A 70 -12.69 16.69 9.82
C PHE A 70 -13.74 15.81 9.15
N VAL A 71 -13.70 15.72 7.81
CA VAL A 71 -14.60 14.86 7.04
C VAL A 71 -13.89 14.37 5.79
N ALA A 72 -14.19 13.14 5.41
CA ALA A 72 -13.75 12.56 4.15
C ALA A 72 -14.78 11.57 3.61
N ALA A 73 -14.70 11.32 2.31
CA ALA A 73 -15.49 10.32 1.59
C ALA A 73 -14.59 9.57 0.60
N PRO A 74 -15.00 8.37 0.16
CA PRO A 74 -14.40 7.75 -1.02
C PRO A 74 -14.47 8.70 -2.22
N TYR A 75 -13.40 8.73 -3.02
CA TYR A 75 -13.40 9.45 -4.29
C TYR A 75 -13.42 8.46 -5.45
N GLU A 76 -14.63 8.16 -5.92
CA GLU A 76 -14.91 7.03 -6.81
C GLU A 76 -14.14 7.11 -8.14
N SER A 77 -14.00 8.31 -8.72
CA SER A 77 -13.37 8.51 -10.03
C SER A 77 -11.90 8.07 -10.07
N THR A 78 -11.19 8.17 -8.94
CA THR A 78 -9.77 7.79 -8.83
C THR A 78 -9.54 6.63 -7.88
N SER A 79 -10.63 6.01 -7.37
CA SER A 79 -10.58 5.03 -6.28
C SER A 79 -9.74 5.52 -5.10
N GLY A 80 -9.83 6.81 -4.80
CA GLY A 80 -9.05 7.52 -3.78
C GLY A 80 -9.88 7.98 -2.59
N ILE A 81 -9.42 9.03 -1.94
CA ILE A 81 -10.12 9.72 -0.84
C ILE A 81 -10.24 11.21 -1.16
N ILE A 82 -11.40 11.80 -0.88
CA ILE A 82 -11.63 13.25 -0.93
C ILE A 82 -11.99 13.73 0.47
N CYS A 83 -11.46 14.87 0.88
CA CYS A 83 -11.56 15.33 2.25
C CYS A 83 -11.58 16.85 2.40
N VAL A 84 -12.11 17.32 3.52
CA VAL A 84 -12.22 18.75 3.85
C VAL A 84 -11.56 19.03 5.20
N ASN A 85 -10.70 20.04 5.24
CA ASN A 85 -10.06 20.48 6.47
C ASN A 85 -10.79 21.67 7.11
N ARG A 86 -10.42 22.01 8.35
CA ARG A 86 -11.07 23.10 9.12
C ARG A 86 -10.97 24.49 8.49
N LYS A 87 -10.11 24.70 7.49
CA LYS A 87 -10.04 25.93 6.70
C LYS A 87 -10.95 25.93 5.46
N GLY A 88 -11.70 24.85 5.25
CA GLY A 88 -12.56 24.69 4.08
C GLY A 88 -11.81 24.29 2.81
N GLN A 89 -10.53 23.88 2.90
CA GLN A 89 -9.81 23.36 1.74
C GLN A 89 -10.30 21.95 1.42
N VAL A 90 -10.57 21.71 0.13
CA VAL A 90 -10.91 20.39 -0.40
C VAL A 90 -9.62 19.76 -0.95
N LEU A 91 -9.28 18.57 -0.45
CA LEU A 91 -8.08 17.83 -0.81
C LEU A 91 -8.47 16.44 -1.29
N SER A 92 -7.81 15.94 -2.33
CA SER A 92 -7.98 14.56 -2.79
C SER A 92 -6.64 13.85 -2.85
N VAL A 93 -6.61 12.58 -2.47
CA VAL A 93 -5.43 11.70 -2.62
C VAL A 93 -5.85 10.43 -3.33
N SER A 94 -5.05 9.99 -4.30
CA SER A 94 -5.23 8.75 -5.05
C SER A 94 -3.89 8.10 -5.36
N ILE A 95 -3.92 6.86 -5.83
CA ILE A 95 -2.73 6.17 -6.28
C ILE A 95 -2.27 6.74 -7.62
N ASP A 96 -0.97 6.95 -7.73
CA ASP A 96 -0.29 7.22 -9.00
C ASP A 96 0.09 5.87 -9.63
N GLU A 97 -0.68 5.43 -10.61
CA GLU A 97 -0.52 4.11 -11.25
C GLU A 97 0.82 3.96 -11.97
N ASP A 98 1.39 5.05 -12.47
CA ASP A 98 2.64 5.04 -13.21
C ASP A 98 3.86 4.89 -12.28
N ASN A 99 3.74 5.38 -11.03
CA ASN A 99 4.88 5.50 -10.12
C ASN A 99 4.82 4.56 -8.90
N ILE A 100 3.65 4.04 -8.53
CA ILE A 100 3.49 3.26 -7.29
C ILE A 100 4.37 2.01 -7.24
N VAL A 101 4.52 1.30 -8.38
CA VAL A 101 5.31 0.07 -8.46
C VAL A 101 6.79 0.38 -8.26
N SER A 102 7.32 1.33 -9.03
CA SER A 102 8.71 1.80 -8.93
C SER A 102 9.00 2.37 -7.54
N TYR A 103 8.07 3.11 -6.94
CA TYR A 103 8.22 3.64 -5.59
C TYR A 103 8.38 2.53 -4.55
N ILE A 104 7.52 1.50 -4.58
CA ILE A 104 7.59 0.38 -3.64
C ILE A 104 8.87 -0.44 -3.83
N GLN A 105 9.30 -0.63 -5.08
CA GLN A 105 10.53 -1.37 -5.38
C GLN A 105 11.78 -0.59 -4.95
N ASN A 106 11.90 0.67 -5.36
CA ASN A 106 13.17 1.41 -5.30
C ASN A 106 13.29 2.26 -4.04
N VAL A 107 12.19 2.80 -3.53
CA VAL A 107 12.20 3.65 -2.31
C VAL A 107 11.97 2.82 -1.07
N LEU A 108 10.99 1.90 -1.10
CA LEU A 108 10.71 1.02 0.03
C LEU A 108 11.63 -0.22 0.06
N GLY A 109 12.31 -0.53 -1.05
CA GLY A 109 13.13 -1.74 -1.15
C GLY A 109 12.31 -3.03 -1.06
N ASN A 110 11.01 -2.99 -1.38
CA ASN A 110 10.09 -4.11 -1.18
C ASN A 110 9.57 -4.67 -2.52
N THR A 111 10.47 -5.30 -3.27
CA THR A 111 10.16 -5.92 -4.57
C THR A 111 9.01 -6.94 -4.49
N LYS A 112 8.90 -7.68 -3.39
CA LYS A 112 7.81 -8.67 -3.20
C LYS A 112 6.44 -7.99 -3.16
N LEU A 113 6.32 -6.87 -2.46
CA LEU A 113 5.08 -6.09 -2.42
C LEU A 113 4.81 -5.41 -3.76
N ALA A 114 5.84 -4.86 -4.42
CA ALA A 114 5.72 -4.25 -5.75
C ALA A 114 5.13 -5.25 -6.75
N ASN A 115 5.66 -6.48 -6.81
CA ASN A 115 5.18 -7.53 -7.70
C ASN A 115 3.73 -7.91 -7.39
N LYS A 116 3.39 -8.06 -6.11
CA LYS A 116 2.01 -8.38 -5.69
C LYS A 116 1.01 -7.30 -6.11
N ILE A 117 1.34 -6.03 -5.87
CA ILE A 117 0.47 -4.90 -6.23
C ILE A 117 0.36 -4.77 -7.75
N ALA A 118 1.48 -4.88 -8.48
CA ALA A 118 1.47 -4.80 -9.93
C ALA A 118 0.57 -5.89 -10.56
N ALA A 119 0.71 -7.13 -10.10
CA ALA A 119 -0.12 -8.25 -10.57
C ALA A 119 -1.60 -8.11 -10.14
N ARG A 120 -1.86 -7.75 -8.88
CA ARG A 120 -3.23 -7.63 -8.34
C ARG A 120 -4.02 -6.52 -8.99
N CYS A 121 -3.36 -5.41 -9.33
CA CYS A 121 -4.00 -4.19 -9.79
C CYS A 121 -3.84 -3.98 -11.31
N ASN A 122 -3.22 -4.93 -12.02
CA ASN A 122 -2.93 -4.85 -13.46
C ASN A 122 -2.22 -3.53 -13.84
N LEU A 123 -1.19 -3.17 -13.06
CA LEU A 123 -0.44 -1.94 -13.26
C LEU A 123 0.70 -2.13 -14.27
N PRO A 124 1.21 -1.04 -14.88
CA PRO A 124 2.41 -1.09 -15.70
C PRO A 124 3.57 -1.82 -14.98
N ASP A 125 4.45 -2.43 -15.75
CA ASP A 125 5.65 -3.17 -15.30
C ASP A 125 5.43 -4.51 -14.58
N ALA A 126 4.18 -4.96 -14.38
CA ALA A 126 3.88 -6.26 -13.77
C ALA A 126 4.59 -7.44 -14.48
N ASP A 127 4.67 -7.40 -15.81
CA ASP A 127 5.29 -8.45 -16.62
C ASP A 127 6.80 -8.53 -16.41
N GLN A 128 7.50 -7.39 -16.45
CA GLN A 128 8.96 -7.34 -16.27
C GLN A 128 9.37 -7.81 -14.87
N LEU A 129 8.59 -7.39 -13.87
CA LEU A 129 8.77 -7.80 -12.48
C LEU A 129 8.54 -9.31 -12.27
N SER A 130 7.56 -9.87 -12.97
CA SER A 130 7.28 -11.31 -12.92
C SER A 130 8.42 -12.13 -13.53
N VAL A 131 8.99 -11.67 -14.65
CA VAL A 131 10.17 -12.31 -15.28
C VAL A 131 11.39 -12.24 -14.36
N ALA A 132 11.65 -11.09 -13.72
CA ALA A 132 12.76 -10.94 -12.79
C ALA A 132 12.63 -11.87 -11.56
N LEU A 133 11.43 -11.94 -10.97
CA LEU A 133 11.14 -12.85 -9.86
C LEU A 133 11.29 -14.31 -10.27
N PHE A 134 10.82 -14.67 -11.46
CA PHE A 134 11.00 -16.03 -11.99
C PHE A 134 12.48 -16.38 -12.13
N ALA A 135 13.30 -15.51 -12.71
CA ALA A 135 14.73 -15.73 -12.84
C ALA A 135 15.43 -15.91 -11.48
N GLU A 136 15.07 -15.09 -10.47
CA GLU A 136 15.58 -15.21 -9.10
C GLU A 136 15.21 -16.55 -8.45
N LEU A 137 13.93 -16.94 -8.54
CA LEU A 137 13.44 -18.20 -8.00
C LEU A 137 14.07 -19.40 -8.72
N PHE A 138 14.23 -19.32 -10.03
CA PHE A 138 14.86 -20.37 -10.83
C PHE A 138 16.33 -20.57 -10.46
N GLN A 139 17.07 -19.47 -10.26
CA GLN A 139 18.46 -19.53 -9.81
C GLN A 139 18.57 -20.09 -8.38
N THR A 140 17.65 -19.68 -7.50
CA THR A 140 17.61 -20.18 -6.11
C THR A 140 17.34 -21.69 -6.08
N TRP A 141 16.40 -22.16 -6.91
CA TRP A 141 16.10 -23.58 -7.06
C TRP A 141 17.33 -24.35 -7.56
N HIS A 142 17.99 -23.87 -8.61
CA HIS A 142 19.19 -24.51 -9.15
C HIS A 142 20.34 -24.59 -8.12
N ASN A 143 20.56 -23.51 -7.36
CA ASN A 143 21.59 -23.48 -6.31
C ASN A 143 21.25 -24.42 -5.14
N SER A 144 19.96 -24.64 -4.85
CA SER A 144 19.53 -25.58 -3.81
C SER A 144 19.74 -27.04 -4.20
N GLU A 145 19.68 -27.37 -5.50
CA GLU A 145 20.02 -28.70 -6.02
C GLU A 145 21.53 -28.93 -6.12
N ALA A 146 22.31 -27.86 -6.27
CA ALA A 146 23.77 -27.90 -6.39
C ALA A 146 24.52 -27.92 -5.03
N ALA A 147 23.82 -27.85 -3.90
CA ALA A 147 24.44 -27.93 -2.57
C ALA A 147 24.92 -29.38 -2.29
N PRO A 148 26.22 -29.59 -1.97
CA PRO A 148 26.73 -30.93 -1.67
C PRO A 148 26.11 -31.50 -0.39
N GLN A 149 25.77 -32.79 -0.40
CA GLN A 149 25.35 -33.56 0.79
C GLN A 149 26.49 -33.69 1.81
#